data_AF-A0A2A5M7R8-F1
#
_entry.id   AF-A0A2A5M7R8-F1
#
_cell.length_a   1.000
_cell.length_b   1.000
_cell.length_c   1.000
_cell.angle_alpha   90.00
_cell.angle_beta   90.00
_cell.angle_gamma   90.00
#
_symmetry.space_group_name_H-M   'P 1'
#
loop_
_entity.id
_entity.type
_entity.pdbx_description
1 polymer ?
#
loop_
_entity_poly.entity_id
_entity_poly.type
_entity_poly.pdbx_seq_one_letter_code
_entity_poly.pdbx_strand_id
1 'polypeptide(L)' 'MRRRKAPVREVLPDPIYGNKVITKFINSL' A
#
# COMPACT_ATOMS: atom_id res chain seq x y z
N MET A 1 -21.21 11.58 9.42
CA MET A 1 -19.76 11.71 9.72
C MET A 1 -19.42 10.84 10.94
N ARG A 2 -19.14 9.55 10.74
CA ARG A 2 -18.66 8.64 11.79
C ARG A 2 -17.15 8.89 11.91
N ARG A 3 -16.77 9.54 13.00
CA ARG A 3 -15.54 10.34 13.16
C ARG A 3 -14.25 9.49 13.08
N ARG A 4 -13.25 10.06 12.39
CA ARG A 4 -11.88 9.57 12.02
C ARG A 4 -11.83 8.49 10.93
N LYS A 5 -11.20 8.81 9.79
CA LYS A 5 -10.73 7.82 8.81
C LYS A 5 -9.60 7.02 9.46
N ALA A 6 -9.59 5.70 9.28
CA ALA A 6 -8.46 4.87 9.67
C ALA A 6 -7.18 5.37 8.97
N PRO A 7 -6.02 5.35 9.64
CA PRO A 7 -4.76 5.71 9.01
C PRO A 7 -4.44 4.71 7.89
N VAL A 8 -4.07 5.22 6.73
CA VAL A 8 -3.54 4.39 5.66
C VAL A 8 -2.11 4.01 6.03
N ARG A 9 -1.81 2.71 6.09
CA ARG A 9 -0.46 2.21 6.37
C ARG A 9 0.37 2.24 5.09
N GLU A 10 1.65 2.59 5.22
CA GLU A 10 2.58 2.45 4.11
C GLU A 10 2.92 0.99 3.84
N VAL A 11 3.08 0.67 2.56
CA VAL A 11 3.50 -0.65 2.10
C VAL A 11 4.99 -0.61 1.82
N LEU A 12 5.69 -1.70 2.14
CA LEU A 12 7.09 -1.87 1.76
C LEU A 12 7.24 -1.85 0.23
N PRO A 13 8.34 -1.29 -0.30
CA PRO A 13 8.63 -1.33 -1.73
C PRO A 13 8.92 -2.76 -2.18
N ASP A 14 8.66 -3.02 -3.46
CA ASP A 14 9.01 -4.28 -4.10
C ASP A 14 10.52 -4.59 -3.97
N PRO A 15 10.92 -5.84 -3.65
CA PRO A 15 12.33 -6.18 -3.41
C PRO A 15 13.20 -6.22 -4.67
N ILE A 16 12.61 -6.30 -5.87
CA ILE A 16 13.35 -6.38 -7.13
C ILE A 16 13.54 -4.98 -7.71
N TYR A 17 12.47 -4.19 -7.75
CA TYR A 17 12.43 -2.89 -8.40
C TYR A 17 12.40 -1.70 -7.42
N GLY A 18 12.32 -1.95 -6.11
CA GLY A 18 12.15 -0.90 -5.11
C GLY A 18 10.83 -0.12 -5.26
N ASN A 19 9.85 -0.66 -5.98
CA ASN A 19 8.68 0.08 -6.44
C ASN A 19 7.42 -0.26 -5.62
N LYS A 20 6.85 0.74 -4.92
CA LYS A 20 5.63 0.60 -4.12
C LYS A 20 4.36 0.31 -4.95
N VAL A 21 4.33 0.70 -6.23
CA VAL A 21 3.15 0.51 -7.12
C VAL A 21 2.99 -0.97 -7.46
N ILE A 22 4.09 -1.67 -7.74
CA ILE A 22 4.09 -3.10 -8.06
C ILE A 22 3.56 -3.90 -6.86
N THR A 23 4.04 -3.63 -5.66
CA THR A 23 3.56 -4.28 -4.44
C THR A 23 2.07 -4.04 -4.20
N LYS A 24 1.57 -2.82 -4.45
CA LYS A 24 0.14 -2.50 -4.36
C LYS A 24 -0.70 -3.26 -5.40
N PHE A 25 -0.19 -3.39 -6.62
CA PHE A 25 -0.86 -4.12 -7.70
C PHE A 25 -0.97 -5.61 -7.36
N ILE A 26 0.13 -6.24 -6.93
CA ILE A 26 0.15 -7.65 -6.52
C ILE A 26 -0.82 -7.90 -5.36
N ASN A 27 -0.84 -7.02 -4.35
CA ASN A 27 -1.75 -7.16 -3.20
C ASN A 27 -3.24 -6.91 -3.53
N SER A 28 -3.55 -6.44 -4.73
CA SER A 28 -4.93 -6.16 -5.18
C SER A 28 -5.51 -7.24 -6.10
N LEU A 29 -4.69 -8.20 -6.54
CA LEU A 29 -5.14 -9.44 -7.18
C LEU A 29 -5.71 -10.40 -6.13
#